data_AF-A0A355BX11-F1
#
_entry.id   AF-A0A355BX11-F1
#
_cell.length_a   1.000
_cell.length_b   1.000
_cell.length_c   1.000
_cell.angle_alpha   90.00
_cell.angle_beta   90.00
_cell.angle_gamma   90.00
#
_symmetry.space_group_name_H-M   'P 1'
#
loop_
_entity.id
_entity.type
_entity.pdbx_description
1 polymer ?
#
loop_
_entity_poly.entity_id
_entity_poly.type
_entity_poly.pdbx_seq_one_letter_code
_entity_poly.pdbx_strand_id
1 'polypeptide(L)'
;MHAEDGNALLAVIGVVGVLAALGVAYQATVAAQSRTYDALAAGISNQNAADAAVSLGLWRVADQWRENGAALHGAAWRCRHGGVEVVIVIEDEAFRLNLNLAAPAAIANELARLGVAPGLAAVTAGRIADFVDRDSAGF
;
A
#
# COMPACT_ATOMS: atom_id res chain seq x y z
N MET A 1 68.06 18.57 -3.17
CA MET A 1 67.60 17.30 -3.77
C MET A 1 66.61 16.52 -2.89
N HIS A 2 66.55 16.69 -1.55
CA HIS A 2 65.57 15.97 -0.71
C HIS A 2 64.14 16.55 -0.66
N ALA A 3 63.94 17.81 -1.05
CA ALA A 3 62.62 18.46 -0.99
C ALA A 3 61.69 18.09 -2.17
N GLU A 4 62.26 17.82 -3.35
CA GLU A 4 61.50 17.43 -4.56
C GLU A 4 60.96 16.00 -4.44
N ASP A 5 61.75 15.07 -3.91
CA ASP A 5 61.32 13.68 -3.66
C ASP A 5 60.21 13.59 -2.61
N GLY A 6 60.26 14.42 -1.56
CA GLY A 6 59.22 14.50 -0.54
C GLY A 6 57.90 15.07 -1.07
N ASN A 7 57.97 16.08 -1.96
CA ASN A 7 56.80 16.66 -2.61
C ASN A 7 56.17 15.70 -3.63
N ALA A 8 56.99 14.95 -4.37
CA ALA A 8 56.52 13.91 -5.29
C ALA A 8 55.81 12.76 -4.54
N LEU A 9 56.34 12.33 -3.40
CA LEU A 9 55.70 11.30 -2.57
C LEU A 9 54.34 11.76 -2.03
N LEU A 10 54.24 13.01 -1.55
CA LEU A 10 52.98 13.58 -1.08
C LEU A 10 51.94 13.69 -2.21
N ALA A 11 52.37 14.05 -3.41
CA ALA A 11 51.50 14.09 -4.58
C ALA A 11 50.95 12.70 -4.92
N VAL A 12 51.79 11.66 -4.90
CA VAL A 12 51.36 10.27 -5.15
C VAL A 12 50.39 9.78 -4.08
N ILE A 13 50.68 10.02 -2.80
CA ILE A 13 49.78 9.67 -1.69
C ILE A 13 48.44 10.39 -1.83
N GLY A 14 48.47 11.68 -2.20
CA GLY A 14 47.27 12.47 -2.47
C GLY A 14 46.43 11.89 -3.61
N VAL A 15 47.06 11.54 -4.73
CA VAL A 15 46.38 10.92 -5.88
C VAL A 15 45.79 9.56 -5.53
N VAL A 16 46.53 8.71 -4.82
CA VAL A 16 46.04 7.40 -4.37
C VAL A 16 44.87 7.57 -3.38
N GLY A 17 44.94 8.55 -2.48
CA GLY A 17 43.84 8.88 -1.57
C GLY A 17 42.58 9.34 -2.30
N VAL A 18 42.71 10.19 -3.31
CA VAL A 18 41.60 10.63 -4.16
C VAL A 18 41.01 9.46 -4.96
N LEU A 19 41.84 8.60 -5.55
CA LEU A 19 41.39 7.41 -6.26
C LEU A 19 40.68 6.41 -5.34
N ALA A 20 41.18 6.22 -4.11
CA ALA A 20 40.53 5.38 -3.11
C ALA A 20 39.17 5.95 -2.68
N ALA A 21 39.10 7.27 -2.45
CA ALA A 21 37.85 7.95 -2.11
C ALA A 21 36.81 7.84 -3.24
N LEU A 22 37.24 7.99 -4.50
CA LEU A 22 36.40 7.76 -5.67
C LEU A 22 35.91 6.31 -5.73
N GLY A 23 36.79 5.33 -5.50
CA GLY A 23 36.41 3.92 -5.47
C GLY A 23 35.34 3.61 -4.42
N VAL A 24 35.49 4.15 -3.20
CA VAL A 24 34.49 4.00 -2.12
C VAL A 24 33.17 4.67 -2.48
N ALA A 25 33.20 5.89 -3.03
CA ALA A 25 32.00 6.59 -3.47
C ALA A 25 31.26 5.80 -4.57
N TYR A 26 31.97 5.27 -5.56
CA TYR A 26 31.39 4.44 -6.62
C TYR A 26 30.76 3.15 -6.06
N GLN A 27 31.41 2.46 -5.12
CA GLN A 27 30.82 1.27 -4.50
C GLN A 27 29.57 1.59 -3.69
N ALA A 28 29.55 2.72 -2.97
CA ALA A 28 28.35 3.17 -2.26
C ALA A 28 27.20 3.47 -3.24
N THR A 29 27.48 4.09 -4.38
CA THR A 29 26.49 4.35 -5.43
C THR A 29 25.96 3.05 -6.05
N VAL A 30 26.84 2.10 -6.40
CA VAL A 30 26.42 0.81 -6.97
C VAL A 30 25.59 0.01 -5.96
N ALA A 31 25.99 -0.01 -4.68
CA ALA A 31 25.23 -0.67 -3.63
C ALA A 31 23.84 -0.04 -3.44
N ALA A 32 23.75 1.29 -3.47
CA ALA A 32 22.48 2.00 -3.41
C ALA A 32 21.60 1.68 -4.64
N GLN A 33 22.20 1.67 -5.83
CA GLN A 33 21.49 1.40 -7.07
C GLN A 33 20.98 -0.05 -7.15
N SER A 34 21.78 -1.03 -6.71
CA SER A 34 21.37 -2.44 -6.58
C SER A 34 20.16 -2.58 -5.67
N ARG A 35 20.19 -1.94 -4.49
CA ARG A 35 19.06 -1.96 -3.54
C ARG A 35 17.79 -1.36 -4.17
N THR A 36 17.93 -0.30 -4.95
CA THR A 36 16.80 0.31 -5.66
C THR A 36 16.23 -0.63 -6.72
N TYR A 37 17.06 -1.33 -7.49
CA TYR A 37 16.59 -2.31 -8.47
C TYR A 37 15.94 -3.53 -7.81
N ASP A 38 16.50 -4.03 -6.71
CA ASP A 38 15.92 -5.13 -5.96
C ASP A 38 14.55 -4.74 -5.38
N ALA A 39 14.42 -3.51 -4.86
CA ALA A 39 13.15 -2.98 -4.39
C ALA A 39 12.13 -2.82 -5.52
N LEU A 40 12.55 -2.37 -6.70
CA LEU A 40 11.69 -2.26 -7.89
C LEU A 40 11.22 -3.64 -8.38
N ALA A 41 12.12 -4.62 -8.45
CA ALA A 41 11.80 -5.98 -8.86
C ALA A 41 10.83 -6.64 -7.88
N ALA A 42 11.07 -6.49 -6.57
CA ALA A 42 10.15 -6.94 -5.53
C ALA A 42 8.80 -6.22 -5.62
N GLY A 43 8.79 -4.91 -5.91
CA GLY A 43 7.58 -4.13 -6.11
C GLY A 43 6.73 -4.64 -7.26
N ILE A 44 7.34 -4.91 -8.43
CA ILE A 44 6.64 -5.49 -9.59
C ILE A 44 6.10 -6.89 -9.25
N SER A 45 6.90 -7.73 -8.60
CA SER A 45 6.47 -9.07 -8.19
C SER A 45 5.27 -9.02 -7.23
N ASN A 46 5.30 -8.10 -6.26
CA ASN A 46 4.22 -7.92 -5.29
C ASN A 46 2.96 -7.37 -5.95
N GLN A 47 3.09 -6.46 -6.91
CA GLN A 47 1.95 -5.95 -7.68
C GLN A 47 1.28 -7.06 -8.50
N ASN A 48 2.07 -7.86 -9.21
CA ASN A 48 1.55 -9.00 -9.96
C ASN A 48 0.87 -10.03 -9.03
N ALA A 49 1.43 -10.25 -7.84
CA ALA A 49 0.82 -11.11 -6.83
C ALA A 49 -0.51 -10.55 -6.31
N ALA A 50 -0.64 -9.23 -6.16
CA ALA A 50 -1.89 -8.57 -5.80
C ALA A 50 -2.95 -8.69 -6.90
N ASP A 51 -2.58 -8.48 -8.17
CA ASP A 51 -3.50 -8.63 -9.31
C ASP A 51 -3.98 -10.09 -9.46
N ALA A 52 -3.08 -11.04 -9.24
CA ALA A 52 -3.42 -12.46 -9.16
C ALA A 52 -4.36 -12.75 -7.99
N ALA A 53 -4.14 -12.10 -6.83
CA ALA A 53 -5.00 -12.23 -5.66
C ALA A 53 -6.45 -11.83 -5.96
N VAL A 54 -6.64 -10.70 -6.65
CA VAL A 54 -7.95 -10.21 -7.08
C VAL A 54 -8.62 -11.20 -8.03
N SER A 55 -7.87 -11.69 -9.02
CA SER A 55 -8.39 -12.65 -10.00
C SER A 55 -8.82 -13.97 -9.34
N LEU A 56 -8.02 -14.48 -8.40
CA LEU A 56 -8.33 -15.69 -7.64
C LEU A 56 -9.52 -15.49 -6.69
N GLY A 57 -9.62 -14.32 -6.05
CA GLY A 57 -10.75 -13.94 -5.22
C GLY A 57 -12.04 -13.90 -6.04
N LEU A 58 -12.02 -13.27 -7.21
CA LEU A 58 -13.17 -13.18 -8.11
C LEU A 58 -13.64 -14.55 -8.59
N TRP A 59 -12.71 -15.41 -9.00
CA TRP A 59 -13.04 -16.80 -9.37
C TRP A 59 -13.75 -17.53 -8.24
N ARG A 60 -13.24 -17.39 -7.00
CA ARG A 60 -13.83 -18.04 -5.83
C ARG A 60 -15.22 -17.51 -5.50
N VAL A 61 -15.44 -16.20 -5.62
CA VAL A 61 -16.79 -15.61 -5.48
C VAL A 61 -17.71 -16.16 -6.56
N ALA A 62 -17.29 -16.16 -7.82
CA ALA A 62 -18.12 -16.64 -8.93
C ALA A 62 -18.53 -18.12 -8.76
N ASP A 63 -17.63 -18.96 -8.25
CA ASP A 63 -17.84 -20.39 -8.05
C ASP A 63 -18.67 -20.70 -6.80
N GLN A 64 -18.36 -20.08 -5.66
CA GLN A 64 -18.82 -20.56 -4.34
C GLN A 64 -19.77 -19.61 -3.63
N TRP A 65 -19.94 -18.36 -4.09
CA TRP A 65 -20.71 -17.35 -3.36
C TRP A 65 -22.18 -17.70 -3.20
N ARG A 66 -22.79 -18.28 -4.25
CA ARG A 66 -24.22 -18.65 -4.20
C ARG A 66 -24.54 -19.74 -3.19
N GLU A 67 -23.61 -20.67 -2.98
CA GLU A 67 -23.81 -21.82 -2.11
C GLU A 67 -23.29 -21.58 -0.69
N ASN A 68 -22.16 -20.86 -0.55
CA ASN A 68 -21.43 -20.71 0.71
C ASN A 68 -21.04 -19.25 1.03
N GLY A 69 -21.74 -18.25 0.49
CA GLY A 69 -21.40 -16.82 0.63
C GLY A 69 -21.14 -16.36 2.07
N ALA A 70 -21.97 -16.78 3.02
CA ALA A 70 -21.79 -16.44 4.44
C ALA A 70 -20.49 -17.00 5.05
N ALA A 71 -20.04 -18.17 4.59
CA ALA A 71 -18.78 -18.77 5.05
C ALA A 71 -17.55 -18.18 4.33
N LEU A 72 -17.73 -17.63 3.13
CA LEU A 72 -16.69 -16.92 2.37
C LEU A 72 -16.44 -15.52 2.92
N HIS A 73 -17.49 -14.87 3.43
CA HIS A 73 -17.40 -13.56 4.07
C HIS A 73 -16.43 -13.57 5.26
N GLY A 74 -15.38 -12.75 5.19
CA GLY A 74 -14.38 -12.59 6.25
C GLY A 74 -13.39 -13.75 6.39
N ALA A 75 -13.50 -14.80 5.58
CA ALA A 75 -12.59 -15.94 5.65
C ALA A 75 -11.24 -15.62 4.99
N ALA A 76 -10.15 -15.77 5.76
CA ALA A 76 -8.80 -15.59 5.24
C ALA A 76 -8.34 -16.83 4.47
N TRP A 77 -8.04 -16.64 3.19
CA TRP A 77 -7.49 -17.67 2.32
C TRP A 77 -6.05 -17.35 1.98
N ARG A 78 -5.14 -18.26 2.33
CA ARG A 78 -3.71 -18.14 2.06
C ARG A 78 -3.33 -19.00 0.87
N CYS A 79 -2.65 -18.40 -0.10
CA CYS A 79 -2.10 -19.09 -1.26
C CYS A 79 -0.73 -18.53 -1.61
N ARG A 80 0.02 -19.24 -2.47
CA ARG A 80 1.32 -18.78 -2.96
C ARG A 80 1.24 -18.53 -4.46
N HIS A 81 1.70 -17.37 -4.91
CA HIS A 81 1.77 -17.01 -6.33
C HIS A 81 3.15 -16.42 -6.63
N GLY A 82 3.85 -16.94 -7.65
CA GLY A 82 5.17 -16.43 -8.03
C GLY A 82 6.23 -16.45 -6.91
N GLY A 83 6.10 -17.35 -5.93
CA GLY A 83 6.98 -17.40 -4.75
C GLY A 83 6.58 -16.45 -3.61
N VAL A 84 5.60 -15.57 -3.82
CA VAL A 84 5.07 -14.64 -2.82
C VAL A 84 3.85 -15.27 -2.12
N GLU A 85 3.77 -15.14 -0.80
CA GLU A 85 2.56 -15.50 -0.04
C GLU A 85 1.51 -14.39 -0.18
N VAL A 86 0.29 -14.80 -0.52
CA VAL A 86 -0.84 -13.92 -0.73
C VAL A 86 -1.97 -14.34 0.21
N VAL A 87 -2.54 -13.36 0.90
CA VAL A 87 -3.70 -13.55 1.78
C VAL A 87 -4.89 -12.80 1.17
N ILE A 88 -5.94 -13.54 0.86
CA ILE A 88 -7.17 -13.01 0.26
C ILE A 88 -8.26 -13.09 1.33
N VAL A 89 -8.92 -11.97 1.60
CA VAL A 89 -10.11 -11.89 2.45
C VAL A 89 -11.22 -11.28 1.60
N ILE A 90 -12.36 -11.96 1.50
CA ILE A 90 -13.50 -11.49 0.74
C ILE A 90 -14.50 -10.95 1.76
N GLU A 91 -14.92 -9.70 1.60
CA GLU A 91 -15.96 -9.10 2.42
C GLU A 91 -17.19 -8.77 1.57
N ASP A 92 -18.35 -8.87 2.20
CA ASP A 92 -19.64 -8.53 1.60
C ASP A 92 -20.02 -7.17 2.17
N GLU A 93 -20.07 -6.18 1.28
CA GLU A 93 -20.42 -4.82 1.63
C GLU A 93 -21.91 -4.66 1.99
N ALA A 94 -22.77 -5.64 1.68
CA ALA A 94 -24.17 -5.61 2.07
C ALA A 94 -24.37 -5.67 3.61
N PHE A 95 -23.37 -6.16 4.36
CA PHE A 95 -23.38 -6.08 5.83
C PHE A 95 -23.02 -4.70 6.36
N ARG A 96 -22.60 -3.76 5.50
CA ARG A 96 -22.24 -2.40 5.86
C ARG A 96 -23.36 -1.44 5.48
N LEU A 97 -23.50 -0.37 6.25
CA LEU A 97 -24.42 0.71 5.91
C LEU A 97 -23.90 1.46 4.68
N ASN A 98 -24.64 1.41 3.58
CA ASN A 98 -24.32 2.19 2.38
C ASN A 98 -24.65 3.67 2.61
N LEU A 99 -23.62 4.49 2.83
CA LEU A 99 -23.76 5.93 3.11
C LEU A 99 -24.34 6.74 1.95
N ASN A 100 -24.24 6.23 0.71
CA ASN A 100 -24.75 6.92 -0.48
C ASN A 100 -26.27 6.76 -0.63
N LEU A 101 -26.87 5.74 -0.01
CA LEU A 101 -28.30 5.44 -0.09
C LEU A 101 -29.04 5.54 1.25
N ALA A 102 -28.30 5.53 2.37
CA ALA A 102 -28.88 5.56 3.70
C ALA A 102 -29.52 6.92 4.00
N ALA A 103 -30.72 6.89 4.59
CA ALA A 103 -31.32 8.10 5.12
C ALA A 103 -30.44 8.68 6.25
N PRO A 104 -30.38 10.02 6.43
CA PRO A 104 -29.56 10.65 7.46
C PRO A 104 -29.85 10.11 8.87
N ALA A 105 -31.11 9.78 9.16
CA ALA A 105 -31.51 9.17 10.42
C ALA A 105 -30.86 7.79 10.66
N ALA A 106 -30.71 6.97 9.61
CA ALA A 106 -30.05 5.66 9.72
C ALA A 106 -28.55 5.81 10.02
N ILE A 107 -27.89 6.77 9.38
CA ILE A 107 -26.48 7.10 9.62
C ILE A 107 -26.29 7.62 11.05
N ALA A 108 -27.14 8.54 11.52
CA ALA A 108 -27.08 9.06 12.87
C ALA A 108 -27.29 7.96 13.93
N ASN A 109 -28.22 7.04 13.70
CA ASN A 109 -28.45 5.89 14.58
C ASN A 109 -27.25 4.94 14.63
N GLU A 110 -26.58 4.71 13.50
CA GLU A 110 -25.37 3.89 13.45
C GLU A 110 -24.21 4.55 14.20
N LEU A 111 -23.99 5.86 14.01
CA LEU A 111 -23.00 6.62 14.76
C LEU A 111 -23.29 6.60 16.27
N ALA A 112 -24.56 6.71 16.67
CA ALA A 112 -24.96 6.61 18.07
C ALA A 112 -24.67 5.21 18.65
N ARG A 113 -24.90 4.13 17.89
CA ARG A 113 -24.52 2.76 18.28
C ARG A 113 -23.02 2.60 18.51
N LEU A 114 -22.21 3.33 17.77
CA LEU A 114 -20.75 3.36 17.91
C LEU A 114 -20.27 4.25 19.07
N GLY A 115 -21.19 4.84 19.85
CA GLY A 115 -20.88 5.64 21.04
C GLY A 115 -20.70 7.14 20.77
N VAL A 116 -21.05 7.62 19.58
CA VAL A 116 -21.04 9.06 19.27
C VAL A 116 -22.21 9.74 19.97
N ALA A 117 -21.96 10.91 20.58
CA ALA A 117 -23.01 11.68 21.23
C ALA A 117 -24.16 11.99 20.24
N PRO A 118 -25.45 11.85 20.62
CA PRO A 118 -26.57 11.96 19.69
C PRO A 118 -26.60 13.27 18.87
N GLY A 119 -26.26 14.40 19.50
CA GLY A 119 -26.18 15.69 18.82
C GLY A 119 -25.06 15.75 17.77
N LEU A 120 -23.90 15.15 18.05
CA LEU A 120 -22.79 15.07 17.12
C LEU A 120 -23.09 14.06 15.99
N ALA A 121 -23.74 12.94 16.30
CA ALA A 121 -24.16 11.95 15.32
C ALA A 121 -25.14 12.54 14.30
N ALA A 122 -26.12 13.32 14.75
CA ALA A 122 -27.07 14.01 13.86
C ALA A 122 -26.39 15.04 12.96
N VAL A 123 -25.48 15.86 13.51
CA VAL A 123 -24.72 16.85 12.73
C VAL A 123 -23.82 16.17 11.69
N THR A 124 -23.10 15.11 12.07
CA THR A 124 -22.24 14.36 11.15
C THR A 124 -23.06 13.68 10.04
N ALA A 125 -24.19 13.06 10.38
CA ALA A 125 -25.08 12.44 9.38
C ALA A 125 -25.63 13.47 8.38
N GLY A 126 -26.02 14.66 8.85
CA GLY A 126 -26.44 15.76 7.98
C GLY A 126 -25.34 16.19 7.01
N ARG A 127 -24.10 16.34 7.49
CA ARG A 127 -22.95 16.69 6.63
C ARG A 127 -22.63 15.63 5.58
N ILE A 128 -22.80 14.35 5.92
CA ILE A 128 -22.62 13.25 4.96
C ILE A 128 -23.68 13.35 3.87
N ALA A 129 -24.94 13.56 4.24
CA ALA A 129 -26.03 13.70 3.28
C ALA A 129 -25.84 14.91 2.34
N ASP A 130 -25.46 16.07 2.89
CA ASP A 130 -25.16 17.27 2.10
C ASP A 130 -24.00 17.05 1.11
N PHE A 131 -22.99 16.26 1.51
CA PHE A 131 -21.87 15.92 0.63
C PHE A 131 -22.31 15.01 -0.52
N VAL A 132 -23.09 13.97 -0.23
CA VAL A 132 -23.62 13.03 -1.24
C VAL A 132 -24.56 13.74 -2.23
N ASP A 133 -25.45 14.60 -1.73
CA ASP A 133 -26.37 15.36 -2.57
C ASP A 133 -25.63 16.30 -3.53
N ARG A 134 -24.57 16.98 -3.04
CA ARG A 134 -23.72 17.85 -3.88
C ARG A 134 -23.01 17.08 -5.00
N ASP A 135 -22.58 15.85 -4.75
CA ASP A 135 -21.93 14.99 -5.76
C ASP A 135 -22.95 14.48 -6.80
N SER A 136 -24.21 14.28 -6.38
CA SER A 136 -25.32 13.82 -7.22
C SER A 136 -25.80 14.88 -8.21
N ALA A 137 -25.61 16.17 -7.91
CA ALA A 137 -26.01 17.31 -8.74
C ALA A 137 -25.04 17.63 -9.90
N GLY A 138 -24.02 16.79 -10.12
CA GLY A 138 -22.94 16.99 -11.09
C GLY A 138 -23.08 16.26 -12.44
N PHE A 139 -24.24 15.69 -12.77
CA PHE A 139 -24.50 15.00 -14.06
C PHE A 139 -25.70 15.58 -14.81
#